data_AF-A0A930FIP2-F1
#
_entry.id   AF-A0A930FIP2-F1
#
_cell.length_a   1.000
_cell.length_b   1.000
_cell.length_c   1.000
_cell.angle_alpha   90.00
_cell.angle_beta   90.00
_cell.angle_gamma   90.00
#
_symmetry.space_group_name_H-M   'P 1'
#
loop_
_entity.id
_entity.type
_entity.pdbx_description
1 polymer ?
#
loop_
_entity_poly.entity_id
_entity_poly.type
_entity_poly.pdbx_seq_one_letter_code
_entity_poly.pdbx_strand_id
1 'polypeptide(L)'
;MNTKQAAQKWGCSVKTVTKLCADGVIPLAEKDERGRWVIPDECEKPPVSRFRLCFLMDMINQLKEGVIFQQVKWGISEKELQDGYQYLIENAMVSSFDVRQLGKELPNAKITSRGKALMERENKEGTSQRKFNVNFKINTGVFSFETSFENTRGK
;
A
#
# COMPACT_ATOMS: atom_id res chain seq x y z
N MET A 1 -17.36 -8.28 -11.30
CA MET A 1 -16.88 -9.68 -11.29
C MET A 1 -16.87 -10.31 -9.90
N ASN A 2 -17.01 -11.64 -9.81
CA ASN A 2 -16.82 -12.39 -8.56
C ASN A 2 -15.35 -12.84 -8.40
N THR A 3 -15.02 -13.46 -7.25
CA THR A 3 -13.64 -13.91 -6.97
C THR A 3 -13.08 -14.93 -7.96
N LYS A 4 -13.93 -15.78 -8.56
CA LYS A 4 -13.51 -16.76 -9.58
C LYS A 4 -13.15 -16.08 -10.90
N GLN A 5 -13.98 -15.14 -11.33
CA GLN A 5 -13.75 -14.34 -12.53
C GLN A 5 -12.49 -13.48 -12.39
N ALA A 6 -12.32 -12.80 -11.25
CA ALA A 6 -11.11 -12.03 -10.97
C ALA A 6 -9.86 -12.92 -10.91
N ALA A 7 -9.95 -14.11 -10.29
CA ALA A 7 -8.84 -15.06 -10.23
C ALA A 7 -8.39 -15.49 -11.63
N GLN A 8 -9.35 -15.75 -12.53
CA GLN A 8 -9.06 -16.07 -13.93
C GLN A 8 -8.45 -14.87 -14.67
N LYS A 9 -9.02 -13.66 -14.55
CA LYS A 9 -8.51 -12.43 -15.16
C LYS A 9 -7.06 -12.15 -14.74
N TRP A 10 -6.75 -12.36 -13.45
CA TRP A 10 -5.45 -12.02 -12.86
C TRP A 10 -4.44 -13.17 -12.83
N GLY A 11 -4.80 -14.34 -13.36
CA GLY A 11 -3.96 -15.54 -13.35
C GLY A 11 -3.52 -15.93 -11.94
N CYS A 12 -4.41 -15.87 -10.94
CA CYS A 12 -4.08 -16.22 -9.56
C CYS A 12 -5.15 -17.10 -8.90
N SER A 13 -4.91 -17.52 -7.65
CA SER A 13 -5.87 -18.38 -6.95
C SER A 13 -7.07 -17.58 -6.42
N VAL A 14 -8.25 -18.22 -6.37
CA VAL A 14 -9.45 -17.63 -5.75
C VAL A 14 -9.21 -17.25 -4.29
N LYS A 15 -8.39 -18.04 -3.57
CA LYS A 15 -7.97 -17.75 -2.20
C LYS A 15 -7.17 -16.44 -2.11
N THR A 16 -6.28 -16.19 -3.07
CA THR A 16 -5.53 -14.92 -3.16
C THR A 16 -6.48 -13.75 -3.35
N VAL A 17 -7.42 -13.84 -4.30
CA VAL A 17 -8.41 -12.77 -4.54
C VAL A 17 -9.25 -12.50 -3.30
N THR A 18 -9.73 -13.57 -2.66
CA THR A 18 -10.56 -13.48 -1.45
C THR A 18 -9.80 -12.80 -0.32
N LYS A 19 -8.51 -13.14 -0.17
CA LYS A 19 -7.62 -12.48 0.78
C LYS A 19 -7.45 -11.00 0.46
N LEU A 20 -7.20 -10.62 -0.80
CA LEU A 20 -7.06 -9.21 -1.19
C LEU A 20 -8.33 -8.39 -0.91
N CYS A 21 -9.51 -8.97 -1.12
CA CYS A 21 -10.78 -8.33 -0.79
C CYS A 21 -10.93 -8.16 0.73
N ALA A 22 -10.72 -9.24 1.49
CA ALA A 22 -10.80 -9.23 2.96
C ALA A 22 -9.79 -8.26 3.59
N ASP A 23 -8.56 -8.25 3.05
CA ASP A 23 -7.47 -7.40 3.50
C ASP A 23 -7.75 -5.91 3.23
N GLY A 24 -8.74 -5.57 2.39
CA GLY A 24 -9.11 -4.20 2.02
C GLY A 24 -8.21 -3.58 0.95
N VAL A 25 -7.38 -4.39 0.30
CA VAL A 25 -6.47 -3.94 -0.77
C VAL A 25 -7.25 -3.52 -2.01
N ILE A 26 -8.39 -4.16 -2.25
CA ILE A 26 -9.34 -3.84 -3.33
C ILE A 26 -10.47 -3.01 -2.70
N PRO A 27 -10.46 -1.67 -2.79
CA PRO A 27 -11.29 -0.84 -1.90
C PRO A 27 -12.78 -0.86 -2.22
N LEU A 28 -13.10 -1.15 -3.47
CA LEU A 28 -14.47 -1.23 -3.98
C LEU A 28 -14.99 -2.67 -3.97
N ALA A 29 -14.24 -3.62 -3.39
CA ALA A 29 -14.73 -4.97 -3.19
C ALA A 29 -15.68 -5.01 -2.00
N GLU A 30 -16.92 -5.40 -2.24
CA GLU A 30 -17.97 -5.49 -1.22
C GLU A 30 -18.58 -6.89 -1.20
N LYS A 31 -19.28 -7.23 -0.11
CA LYS A 31 -20.05 -8.48 -0.06
C LYS A 31 -21.48 -8.22 -0.51
N ASP A 32 -21.99 -9.05 -1.42
CA ASP A 32 -23.42 -9.06 -1.77
C ASP A 32 -24.28 -9.54 -0.59
N GLU A 33 -25.60 -9.49 -0.75
CA GLU A 33 -26.58 -9.98 0.24
C GLU A 33 -26.37 -11.45 0.64
N ARG A 34 -25.66 -12.23 -0.19
CA ARG A 34 -25.34 -13.65 0.06
C ARG A 34 -23.92 -13.84 0.61
N GLY A 35 -23.24 -12.77 1.00
CA GLY A 35 -21.91 -12.79 1.61
C GLY A 35 -20.75 -13.04 0.63
N ARG A 36 -20.98 -12.96 -0.68
CA ARG A 36 -19.96 -13.19 -1.72
C ARG A 36 -19.33 -11.89 -2.14
N TRP A 37 -18.01 -11.90 -2.36
CA TRP A 37 -17.30 -10.73 -2.84
C TRP A 37 -17.72 -10.37 -4.28
N VAL A 38 -18.06 -9.10 -4.45
CA VAL A 38 -18.29 -8.40 -5.71
C VAL A 38 -17.14 -7.42 -5.89
N ILE A 39 -16.40 -7.58 -6.98
CA ILE A 39 -15.22 -6.79 -7.33
C ILE A 39 -15.55 -6.02 -8.62
N PRO A 40 -15.24 -4.72 -8.74
CA PRO A 40 -15.46 -3.98 -9.99
C PRO A 40 -14.71 -4.60 -11.18
N ASP A 41 -15.31 -4.55 -12.37
CA ASP A 41 -14.74 -5.19 -13.57
C ASP A 41 -13.48 -4.47 -14.07
N GLU A 42 -13.37 -3.16 -13.87
CA GLU A 42 -12.16 -2.38 -14.20
C GLU A 42 -11.02 -2.60 -13.20
N CYS A 43 -11.25 -3.31 -12.09
CA CYS A 43 -10.22 -3.52 -11.09
C CYS A 43 -9.09 -4.40 -11.64
N GLU A 44 -7.88 -3.87 -11.59
CA GLU A 44 -6.66 -4.60 -11.89
C GLU A 44 -6.05 -5.23 -10.64
N LYS A 45 -5.25 -6.28 -10.88
CA LYS A 45 -4.56 -6.98 -9.79
C LYS A 45 -3.63 -5.99 -9.07
N PRO A 46 -3.66 -5.92 -7.73
CA PRO A 46 -2.71 -5.13 -6.98
C PRO A 46 -1.26 -5.54 -7.32
N PRO A 47 -0.36 -4.60 -7.63
CA PRO A 47 1.00 -4.92 -8.06
C PRO A 47 1.86 -5.44 -6.92
N VAL A 48 1.51 -5.09 -5.67
CA VAL A 48 2.26 -5.45 -4.46
C VAL A 48 1.31 -5.82 -3.30
N SER A 49 1.86 -6.38 -2.22
CA SER A 49 1.09 -6.81 -1.05
C SER A 49 0.52 -5.65 -0.23
N ARG A 50 -0.49 -5.91 0.63
CA ARG A 50 -1.05 -4.91 1.57
C ARG A 50 0.04 -4.23 2.39
N PHE A 51 0.93 -5.02 3.00
CA PHE A 51 2.07 -4.51 3.76
C PHE A 51 2.93 -3.56 2.92
N ARG A 52 3.21 -3.92 1.66
CA ARG A 52 4.02 -3.09 0.78
C ARG A 52 3.30 -1.79 0.39
N LEU A 53 2.01 -1.82 0.11
CA LEU A 53 1.21 -0.62 -0.12
C LEU A 53 1.23 0.32 1.10
N CYS A 54 1.09 -0.24 2.32
CA CYS A 54 1.19 0.52 3.55
C CYS A 54 2.59 1.12 3.75
N PHE A 55 3.64 0.37 3.41
CA PHE A 55 5.01 0.88 3.41
C PHE A 55 5.19 2.04 2.43
N LEU A 56 4.65 1.95 1.21
CA LEU A 56 4.74 3.05 0.23
C LEU A 56 4.04 4.32 0.72
N MET A 57 2.90 4.18 1.39
CA MET A 57 2.20 5.31 2.03
C MET A 57 3.00 5.86 3.23
N ASP A 58 3.58 4.99 4.06
CA ASP A 58 4.43 5.40 5.19
C ASP A 58 5.68 6.16 4.73
N MET A 59 6.24 5.80 3.58
CA MET A 59 7.34 6.54 2.97
C MET A 59 6.96 7.99 2.60
N ILE A 60 5.71 8.25 2.21
CA ILE A 60 5.24 9.63 2.00
C ILE A 60 5.37 10.45 3.28
N ASN A 61 5.01 9.86 4.44
CA ASN A 61 5.14 10.54 5.73
C ASN A 61 6.62 10.75 6.09
N GLN A 62 7.46 9.72 5.94
CA GLN A 62 8.90 9.84 6.23
C GLN A 62 9.60 10.90 5.36
N LEU A 63 9.27 10.99 4.08
CA LEU A 63 9.83 12.01 3.19
C LEU A 63 9.42 13.43 3.63
N LYS A 64 8.22 13.59 4.20
CA LYS A 64 7.79 14.87 4.80
C LYS A 64 8.54 15.20 6.09
N GLU A 65 9.03 14.20 6.81
CA GLU A 65 9.87 14.37 8.01
C GLU A 65 11.34 14.68 7.67
N GLY A 66 11.69 14.69 6.39
CA GLY A 66 13.03 15.05 5.91
C GLY A 66 13.89 13.85 5.48
N VAL A 67 13.33 12.65 5.37
CA VAL A 67 14.04 11.54 4.72
C VAL A 67 14.34 11.89 3.27
N ILE A 68 15.58 11.65 2.84
CA ILE A 68 16.04 11.97 1.48
C ILE A 68 15.72 10.80 0.55
N PHE A 69 14.92 11.05 -0.49
CA PHE A 69 14.44 10.03 -1.44
C PHE A 69 15.56 9.15 -2.02
N GLN A 70 16.68 9.75 -2.42
CA GLN A 70 17.81 9.03 -3.03
C GLN A 70 18.52 8.08 -2.06
N GLN A 71 18.33 8.27 -0.74
CA GLN A 71 18.94 7.43 0.30
C GLN A 71 18.01 6.28 0.73
N VAL A 72 16.76 6.27 0.27
CA VAL A 72 15.78 5.24 0.62
C VAL A 72 16.12 3.92 -0.07
N LYS A 73 16.26 2.85 0.72
CA LYS A 73 16.36 1.48 0.21
C LYS A 73 14.96 0.90 0.00
N TRP A 74 14.42 1.06 -1.21
CA TRP A 74 13.07 0.60 -1.56
C TRP A 74 12.90 -0.92 -1.50
N GLY A 75 13.95 -1.68 -1.83
CA GLY A 75 13.92 -3.14 -1.84
C GLY A 75 12.94 -3.74 -2.85
N ILE A 76 12.60 -2.97 -3.89
CA ILE A 76 11.79 -3.33 -5.06
C ILE A 76 12.36 -2.61 -6.29
N SER A 77 11.99 -3.06 -7.50
CA SER A 77 12.37 -2.37 -8.73
C SER A 77 11.67 -1.00 -8.86
N GLU A 78 12.24 -0.11 -9.68
CA GLU A 78 11.61 1.18 -9.99
C GLU A 78 10.23 1.00 -10.62
N LYS A 79 10.08 0.00 -11.50
CA LYS A 79 8.79 -0.34 -12.10
C LYS A 79 7.75 -0.71 -11.03
N GLU A 80 8.09 -1.62 -10.11
CA GLU A 80 7.17 -2.01 -9.02
C GLU A 80 6.84 -0.83 -8.09
N LEU A 81 7.79 0.10 -7.90
CA LEU A 81 7.57 1.31 -7.13
C LEU A 81 6.56 2.24 -7.82
N GLN A 82 6.73 2.48 -9.12
CA GLN A 82 5.81 3.28 -9.94
C GLN A 82 4.43 2.63 -10.01
N ASP A 83 4.35 1.33 -10.30
CA ASP A 83 3.10 0.57 -10.36
C ASP A 83 2.38 0.61 -8.99
N GLY A 84 3.12 0.51 -7.89
CA GLY A 84 2.59 0.61 -6.54
C GLY A 84 1.95 1.97 -6.24
N TYR A 85 2.62 3.07 -6.59
CA TYR A 85 2.04 4.41 -6.41
C TYR A 85 0.91 4.69 -7.38
N GLN A 86 1.00 4.22 -8.62
CA GLN A 86 -0.07 4.32 -9.61
C GLN A 86 -1.34 3.65 -9.07
N TYR A 87 -1.22 2.43 -8.54
CA TYR A 87 -2.32 1.71 -7.91
C TYR A 87 -2.92 2.49 -6.73
N LEU A 88 -2.10 3.09 -5.87
CA LEU A 88 -2.56 3.90 -4.74
C LEU A 88 -3.34 5.15 -5.19
N ILE A 89 -2.91 5.79 -6.29
CA ILE A 89 -3.59 6.96 -6.87
C ILE A 89 -4.94 6.56 -7.47
N GLU A 90 -4.96 5.55 -8.34
CA GLU A 90 -6.17 5.08 -9.04
C GLU A 90 -7.26 4.62 -8.05
N ASN A 91 -6.86 4.08 -6.91
CA ASN A 91 -7.77 3.63 -5.87
C ASN A 91 -8.10 4.69 -4.80
N ALA A 92 -7.69 5.94 -5.04
CA ALA A 92 -7.90 7.10 -4.17
C ALA A 92 -7.38 6.90 -2.73
N MET A 93 -6.29 6.13 -2.57
CA MET A 93 -5.60 5.98 -1.28
C MET A 93 -4.57 7.08 -1.05
N VAL A 94 -4.05 7.65 -2.13
CA VAL A 94 -3.11 8.78 -2.13
C VAL A 94 -3.58 9.82 -3.15
N SER A 95 -3.28 11.09 -2.93
CA SER A 95 -3.50 12.17 -3.91
C SER A 95 -2.79 11.88 -5.24
N SER A 96 -3.36 12.35 -6.35
CA SER A 96 -2.75 12.23 -7.68
C SER A 96 -1.45 13.03 -7.78
N PHE A 97 -0.46 12.47 -8.48
CA PHE A 97 0.80 13.10 -8.88
C PHE A 97 1.46 12.30 -10.02
N ASP A 98 2.53 12.84 -10.63
CA ASP A 98 3.29 12.13 -11.67
C ASP A 98 4.20 11.06 -11.05
N VAL A 99 3.85 9.78 -11.26
CA VAL A 99 4.62 8.63 -10.78
C VAL A 99 6.01 8.51 -11.42
N ARG A 100 6.31 9.26 -12.48
CA ARG A 100 7.66 9.31 -13.08
C ARG A 100 8.59 10.28 -12.36
N GLN A 101 8.06 11.13 -11.47
CA GLN A 101 8.81 12.15 -10.74
C GLN A 101 8.72 11.97 -9.22
N LEU A 102 8.75 10.71 -8.74
CA LEU A 102 8.52 10.35 -7.34
C LEU A 102 9.33 11.19 -6.33
N GLY A 103 10.62 11.43 -6.59
CA GLY A 103 11.47 12.18 -5.66
C GLY A 103 11.02 13.63 -5.42
N LYS A 104 10.34 14.24 -6.40
CA LYS A 104 9.81 15.60 -6.32
C LYS A 104 8.36 15.62 -5.80
N GLU A 105 7.58 14.63 -6.21
CA GLU A 105 6.13 14.59 -5.97
C GLU A 105 5.75 13.99 -4.60
N LEU A 106 6.43 12.92 -4.17
CA LEU A 106 6.07 12.21 -2.94
C LEU A 106 6.09 13.07 -1.66
N PRO A 107 7.04 14.01 -1.45
CA PRO A 107 6.99 14.90 -0.28
C PRO A 107 5.71 15.75 -0.22
N ASN A 108 5.09 16.04 -1.37
CA ASN A 108 3.87 16.84 -1.47
C ASN A 108 2.59 15.99 -1.49
N ALA A 109 2.70 14.69 -1.74
CA ALA A 109 1.58 13.77 -1.81
C ALA A 109 0.85 13.64 -0.46
N LYS A 110 -0.48 13.43 -0.48
CA LYS A 110 -1.31 13.28 0.71
C LYS A 110 -1.96 11.90 0.75
N ILE A 111 -1.84 11.23 1.89
CA ILE A 111 -2.58 9.99 2.15
C ILE A 111 -4.02 10.35 2.49
N THR A 112 -4.98 9.79 1.75
CA THR A 112 -6.41 10.05 1.94
C THR A 112 -6.94 9.30 3.17
N SER A 113 -8.17 9.59 3.59
CA SER A 113 -8.84 8.84 4.67
C SER A 113 -8.91 7.34 4.37
N ARG A 114 -9.07 6.97 3.10
CA ARG A 114 -9.08 5.57 2.66
C ARG A 114 -7.70 4.92 2.81
N GLY A 115 -6.64 5.59 2.38
CA GLY A 115 -5.27 5.11 2.56
C GLY A 115 -4.93 4.91 4.04
N LYS A 116 -5.33 5.85 4.89
CA LYS A 116 -5.18 5.75 6.35
C LYS A 116 -5.91 4.55 6.93
N ALA A 117 -7.16 4.31 6.54
CA ALA A 117 -7.93 3.15 6.99
C ALA A 117 -7.24 1.82 6.64
N LEU A 118 -6.59 1.73 5.47
CA LEU A 118 -5.81 0.55 5.09
C LEU A 118 -4.57 0.38 5.99
N MET A 119 -3.85 1.47 6.29
CA MET A 119 -2.69 1.46 7.19
C MET A 119 -3.08 1.07 8.63
N GLU A 120 -4.18 1.60 9.15
CA GLU A 120 -4.71 1.22 10.48
C GLU A 120 -5.06 -0.26 10.54
N ARG A 121 -5.68 -0.78 9.48
CA ARG A 121 -6.00 -2.20 9.37
C ARG A 121 -4.73 -3.06 9.38
N GLU A 122 -3.71 -2.70 8.59
CA GLU A 122 -2.44 -3.43 8.60
C GLU A 122 -1.72 -3.33 9.96
N ASN A 123 -1.81 -2.19 10.66
CA ASN A 123 -1.29 -2.08 12.02
C ASN A 123 -2.01 -3.01 13.01
N LYS A 124 -3.32 -3.21 12.84
CA LYS A 124 -4.14 -4.06 13.72
C LYS A 124 -4.05 -5.55 13.41
N GLU A 125 -4.07 -5.91 12.13
CA GLU A 125 -4.22 -7.28 11.63
C GLU A 125 -2.94 -7.84 11.01
N GLY A 126 -1.98 -6.98 10.66
CA GLY A 126 -0.73 -7.38 10.05
C GLY A 126 0.12 -8.20 11.01
N THR A 127 0.76 -9.23 10.48
CA THR A 127 1.67 -10.11 11.25
C THR A 127 3.06 -9.50 11.40
N SER A 128 3.34 -8.38 10.73
CA SER A 128 4.62 -7.68 10.83
C SER A 128 4.72 -6.93 12.16
N GLN A 129 5.92 -6.93 12.73
CA GLN A 129 6.24 -6.12 13.90
C GLN A 129 6.25 -4.62 13.59
N ARG A 130 6.51 -4.26 12.32
CA ARG A 130 6.50 -2.86 11.88
C ARG A 130 5.09 -2.30 11.95
N LYS A 131 4.95 -1.16 12.62
CA LYS A 131 3.74 -0.34 12.61
C LYS A 131 3.98 0.92 11.77
N PHE A 132 2.96 1.31 11.01
CA PHE A 132 3.00 2.45 10.11
C PHE A 132 2.45 3.70 10.79
N ASN A 133 3.01 4.86 10.46
CA ASN A 133 2.55 6.13 11.03
C ASN A 133 1.28 6.60 10.29
N VAL A 134 0.11 6.48 10.94
CA VAL A 134 -1.19 6.87 10.37
C VAL A 134 -1.52 8.35 10.66
N ASN A 135 -1.11 8.81 11.85
CA ASN A 135 -1.40 10.15 12.35
C ASN A 135 -0.14 11.01 12.25
N PHE A 136 0.15 11.47 11.03
CA PHE A 136 1.12 12.54 10.82
C PHE A 136 0.64 13.80 11.54
N LYS A 137 0.99 13.93 12.82
CA LYS A 137 0.97 15.19 13.55
C LYS A 137 2.37 15.76 13.42
N ILE A 138 2.48 16.97 12.87
CA ILE A 138 3.72 17.75 12.93
C ILE A 138 3.95 18.02 14.42
N ASN A 139 4.65 17.12 15.11
CA ASN A 139 5.12 17.35 16.46
C ASN A 139 6.64 17.40 16.36
N THR A 140 7.18 18.58 16.61
CA THR A 140 8.60 18.91 16.71
C THR A 140 9.23 18.15 17.88
N GLY A 141 9.50 16.86 17.67
CA GLY A 141 10.14 15.99 18.65
C GLY A 141 10.92 14.91 17.92
N VAL A 142 12.24 15.04 17.97
CA VAL A 142 13.26 14.16 17.37
C VAL A 142 12.84 12.69 17.44
N PHE A 143 12.63 12.05 16.28
CA PHE A 143 12.39 10.61 16.20
C PHE A 143 13.67 9.91 15.73
N SER A 144 14.18 9.02 16.57
CA SER A 144 15.35 8.18 16.29
C SER A 144 15.02 7.14 15.22
N PHE A 145 15.84 7.12 14.17
CA PHE A 145 15.74 6.28 12.99
C PHE A 145 16.44 4.94 13.26
N GLU A 146 15.68 3.86 13.47
CA GLU A 146 16.23 2.50 13.42
C GLU A 146 15.96 1.89 12.03
N THR A 147 16.94 2.00 11.14
CA THR A 147 17.01 1.15 9.95
C THR A 147 17.66 -0.17 10.31
N SER A 148 16.84 -1.16 10.65
CA SER A 148 17.29 -2.55 10.79
C SER A 148 16.43 -3.43 9.91
N PHE A 149 16.72 -3.46 8.60
CA PHE A 149 16.32 -4.57 7.75
C PHE A 149 17.49 -5.53 7.67
N GLU A 150 17.63 -6.40 8.67
CA GLU A 150 18.44 -7.61 8.53
C GLU A 150 17.60 -8.66 7.79
N ASN A 151 18.09 -9.00 6.60
CA ASN A 151 17.55 -10.05 5.76
C ASN A 151 17.92 -11.41 6.37
N THR A 152 17.08 -11.97 7.24
CA THR A 152 17.24 -13.36 7.68
C THR A 152 16.72 -14.32 6.61
N ARG A 153 17.52 -14.49 5.56
CA ARG A 153 17.53 -15.72 4.77
C ARG A 153 18.98 -16.17 4.62
N GLY A 154 19.39 -17.03 5.54
CA GLY A 154 20.69 -17.69 5.54
C GLY A 154 20.54 -19.15 5.93
N LYS A 155 20.33 -19.98 4.90
CA LYS A 155 20.47 -21.45 4.80
C LYS A 155 19.42 -22.32 5.51
#